data_AF-A0A925P692-F1
#
_entry.id   AF-A0A925P692-F1
#
_cell.length_a   1.000
_cell.length_b   1.000
_cell.length_c   1.000
_cell.angle_alpha   90.00
_cell.angle_beta   90.00
_cell.angle_gamma   90.00
#
_symmetry.space_group_name_H-M   'P 1'
#
loop_
_entity.id
_entity.type
_entity.pdbx_description
1 polymer ?
#
loop_
_entity_poly.entity_id
_entity_poly.type
_entity_poly.pdbx_seq_one_letter_code
_entity_poly.pdbx_strand_id
1 'polypeptide(L)'
;MKTRSTKGFTLVEIMIVVVIIGLLAAMAIPAFQKVRANSVQKAMENDARQLAAAAQQYILENAGITTVAISAASATGVITGDIADYVKKISKGTTVSNYSQVSGGGSAFSMGNNQLASPTSRTFDSDGKLIP
;
A
#
# COMPACT_ATOMS: atom_id res chain seq x y z
N MET A 1 57.46 8.36 -26.27
CA MET A 1 56.39 7.43 -25.85
C MET A 1 55.95 7.83 -24.44
N LYS A 2 54.78 8.43 -24.27
CA LYS A 2 54.30 8.93 -22.95
C LYS A 2 53.71 7.76 -22.17
N THR A 3 54.39 7.33 -21.11
CA THR A 3 53.92 6.28 -20.19
C THR A 3 52.79 6.84 -19.33
N ARG A 4 51.58 6.31 -19.47
CA ARG A 4 50.47 6.67 -18.58
C ARG A 4 50.71 6.02 -17.21
N SER A 5 50.84 6.83 -16.16
CA SER A 5 50.83 6.34 -14.79
C SER A 5 49.39 5.97 -14.43
N THR A 6 49.10 4.68 -14.31
CA THR A 6 47.85 4.18 -13.75
C THR A 6 47.98 4.21 -12.23
N LYS A 7 47.43 5.24 -11.58
CA LYS A 7 47.25 5.24 -10.12
C LYS A 7 46.09 4.30 -9.78
N GLY A 8 46.38 3.24 -9.02
CA GLY A 8 45.37 2.36 -8.44
C GLY A 8 44.82 2.93 -7.14
N PHE A 9 43.59 2.55 -6.78
CA PHE A 9 43.01 2.82 -5.47
C PHE A 9 43.78 2.06 -4.38
N THR A 10 44.03 2.71 -3.25
CA THR A 10 44.60 2.07 -2.06
C THR A 10 43.51 1.30 -1.32
N LEU A 11 43.89 0.21 -0.65
CA LEU A 11 42.97 -0.55 0.20
C LEU A 11 42.39 0.31 1.33
N VAL A 12 43.18 1.27 1.83
CA VAL A 12 42.78 2.18 2.92
C VAL A 12 41.67 3.14 2.45
N GLU A 13 41.76 3.66 1.22
CA GLU A 13 40.71 4.51 0.65
C GLU A 13 39.38 3.78 0.56
N ILE A 14 39.38 2.52 0.13
CA ILE A 14 38.15 1.72 0.08
C ILE A 14 37.65 1.36 1.49
N MET A 15 38.54 1.11 2.45
CA MET A 15 38.17 0.75 3.82
C MET A 15 37.40 1.86 4.54
N ILE A 16 37.86 3.10 4.44
CA ILE A 16 37.18 4.24 5.09
C ILE A 16 35.82 4.49 4.43
N VAL A 17 35.74 4.37 3.10
CA VAL A 17 34.50 4.57 2.36
C VAL A 17 33.42 3.57 2.77
N VAL A 18 33.76 2.27 2.87
CA VAL A 18 32.76 1.27 3.28
C VAL A 18 32.31 1.46 4.73
N VAL A 19 33.19 1.95 5.61
CA VAL A 19 32.81 2.27 7.00
C VAL A 19 31.82 3.43 7.05
N ILE A 20 32.07 4.52 6.32
CA ILE A 20 31.18 5.68 6.29
C ILE A 20 29.83 5.30 5.64
N ILE A 21 29.84 4.59 4.51
CA ILE A 21 28.61 4.11 3.86
C ILE A 21 27.86 3.14 4.79
N GLY A 22 28.57 2.27 5.51
CA GLY A 22 27.98 1.36 6.49
C GLY A 22 27.26 2.09 7.63
N LEU A 23 27.88 3.14 8.18
CA LEU A 23 27.27 3.98 9.21
C LEU A 23 26.00 4.69 8.69
N LEU A 24 26.06 5.27 7.49
CA LEU A 24 24.92 5.94 6.87
C LEU A 24 23.78 4.95 6.59
N ALA A 25 24.09 3.77 6.04
CA ALA A 25 23.10 2.74 5.73
C ALA A 25 22.40 2.22 6.99
N ALA A 26 23.13 2.05 8.10
CA ALA A 26 22.58 1.57 9.37
C ALA A 26 21.47 2.49 9.92
N MET A 27 21.61 3.81 9.77
CA MET A 27 20.57 4.77 10.15
C MET A 27 19.47 4.92 9.09
N ALA A 28 19.83 4.87 7.81
CA ALA A 28 18.91 5.13 6.71
C ALA A 28 17.87 4.01 6.52
N ILE A 29 18.25 2.74 6.66
CA ILE A 29 17.36 1.59 6.43
C ILE A 29 16.11 1.61 7.34
N PRO A 30 16.21 1.71 8.68
CA PRO A 30 15.02 1.72 9.54
C PRO A 30 14.15 2.97 9.33
N ALA A 31 14.77 4.13 9.07
CA ALA A 31 14.04 5.35 8.75
C ALA A 31 13.23 5.21 7.45
N PHE A 32 13.85 4.64 6.41
CA PHE A 32 13.19 4.39 5.13
C PHE A 32 12.04 3.39 5.27
N GLN A 33 12.21 2.32 6.06
CA GLN A 33 11.15 1.35 6.34
C GLN A 33 9.92 2.02 6.98
N LYS A 34 10.13 2.91 7.96
CA LYS A 34 9.04 3.66 8.60
C LYS A 34 8.32 4.60 7.65
N VAL A 35 9.07 5.37 6.85
CA VAL A 35 8.49 6.27 5.84
C VAL A 35 7.65 5.49 4.84
N ARG A 36 8.18 4.37 4.34
CA ARG A 36 7.49 3.49 3.39
C ARG A 36 6.20 2.90 3.98
N ALA A 37 6.25 2.40 5.22
CA ALA A 37 5.08 1.87 5.91
C ALA A 37 3.98 2.94 6.06
N ASN A 38 4.36 4.16 6.44
CA ASN A 38 3.41 5.28 6.55
C ASN A 38 2.81 5.67 5.19
N SER A 39 3.61 5.68 4.11
CA SER A 39 3.11 5.94 2.76
C SER A 39 2.11 4.89 2.31
N VAL A 40 2.38 3.61 2.57
CA VAL A 40 1.46 2.51 2.27
C VAL A 40 0.17 2.65 3.05
N GLN A 41 0.24 2.96 4.36
CA GLN A 41 -0.96 3.14 5.18
C GLN A 41 -1.85 4.28 4.66
N LYS A 42 -1.27 5.43 4.32
CA LYS A 42 -2.03 6.56 3.75
C LYS A 42 -2.67 6.22 2.41
N ALA A 43 -1.94 5.48 1.57
CA ALA A 43 -2.48 5.02 0.28
C ALA A 43 -3.66 4.06 0.48
N MET A 44 -3.54 3.12 1.43
CA MET A 44 -4.65 2.22 1.79
C MET A 44 -5.86 2.95 2.34
N GLU A 45 -5.69 4.01 3.14
CA GLU A 45 -6.81 4.82 3.61
C GLU A 45 -7.53 5.54 2.46
N ASN A 46 -6.77 6.07 1.50
CA ASN A 46 -7.36 6.66 0.31
C ASN A 46 -8.08 5.62 -0.57
N ASP A 47 -7.49 4.44 -0.73
CA ASP A 47 -8.12 3.32 -1.45
C ASP A 47 -9.41 2.88 -0.76
N ALA A 48 -9.40 2.75 0.58
CA ALA A 48 -10.57 2.40 1.38
C ALA A 48 -11.73 3.37 1.15
N ARG A 49 -11.45 4.68 1.15
CA ARG A 49 -12.46 5.72 0.88
C ARG A 49 -13.02 5.63 -0.54
N GLN A 50 -12.17 5.33 -1.54
CA GLN A 50 -12.62 5.14 -2.92
C GLN A 50 -13.54 3.92 -3.04
N LEU A 51 -13.18 2.80 -2.41
CA LEU A 51 -14.00 1.59 -2.39
C LEU A 51 -15.34 1.82 -1.67
N ALA A 52 -15.32 2.52 -0.53
CA ALA A 52 -16.51 2.93 0.22
C ALA A 52 -17.50 3.73 -0.65
N ALA A 53 -17.02 4.80 -1.28
CA ALA A 53 -17.83 5.65 -2.14
C ALA A 53 -18.35 4.89 -3.37
N ALA A 54 -17.52 4.07 -3.99
CA ALA A 54 -17.91 3.27 -5.16
C ALA A 54 -19.02 2.26 -4.85
N ALA A 55 -18.93 1.60 -3.70
CA ALA A 55 -19.97 0.67 -3.27
C ALA A 55 -21.28 1.38 -2.90
N GLN A 56 -21.21 2.55 -2.26
CA GLN A 56 -22.39 3.37 -1.99
C GLN A 56 -23.08 3.80 -3.29
N GLN A 57 -22.29 4.22 -4.29
CA GLN A 57 -22.80 4.58 -5.60
C GLN A 57 -23.46 3.39 -6.30
N TYR A 58 -22.82 2.22 -6.27
CA TYR A 58 -23.37 1.00 -6.87
C TYR A 58 -24.71 0.60 -6.23
N ILE A 59 -24.82 0.64 -4.91
CA ILE A 59 -26.09 0.36 -4.19
C ILE A 59 -27.18 1.38 -4.57
N LEU A 60 -26.81 2.65 -4.73
CA LEU A 60 -27.77 3.71 -5.09
C LEU A 60 -28.33 3.52 -6.51
N GLU A 61 -27.47 3.11 -7.45
CA GLU A 61 -27.87 2.89 -8.84
C GLU A 61 -28.63 1.57 -9.04
N ASN A 62 -28.38 0.56 -8.20
CA ASN A 62 -28.96 -0.77 -8.32
C ASN A 62 -29.97 -1.05 -7.19
N ALA A 63 -31.22 -0.65 -7.43
CA ALA A 63 -32.30 -0.85 -6.48
C ALA A 63 -32.45 -2.33 -6.07
N GLY A 64 -32.51 -2.58 -4.76
CA GLY A 64 -32.65 -3.92 -4.19
C GLY A 64 -31.33 -4.63 -3.88
N ILE A 65 -30.18 -4.06 -4.26
CA ILE A 65 -28.87 -4.55 -3.81
C ILE A 65 -28.58 -4.04 -2.41
N THR A 66 -28.23 -4.95 -1.51
CA THR A 66 -27.88 -4.65 -0.11
C THR A 66 -26.52 -5.20 0.27
N THR A 67 -25.75 -5.73 -0.67
CA THR A 67 -24.40 -6.25 -0.44
C THR A 67 -23.57 -6.01 -1.69
N VAL A 68 -22.33 -5.57 -1.51
CA VAL A 68 -21.36 -5.36 -2.60
C VAL A 68 -20.17 -6.26 -2.37
N ALA A 69 -19.86 -7.13 -3.33
CA ALA A 69 -18.67 -7.95 -3.28
C ALA A 69 -17.49 -7.23 -3.95
N ILE A 70 -16.42 -7.00 -3.19
CA ILE A 70 -15.18 -6.41 -3.70
C ILE A 70 -14.04 -7.41 -3.57
N SER A 71 -13.29 -7.59 -4.65
CA SER A 71 -12.02 -8.31 -4.64
C SER A 71 -10.95 -7.50 -5.36
N ALA A 72 -9.71 -7.57 -4.86
CA ALA A 72 -8.57 -6.89 -5.45
C ALA A 72 -7.44 -7.89 -5.74
N ALA A 73 -6.93 -7.90 -6.96
CA ALA A 73 -5.77 -8.70 -7.34
C ALA A 73 -4.50 -8.06 -6.76
N SER A 74 -3.94 -8.64 -5.69
CA SER A 74 -2.89 -8.01 -4.89
C SER A 74 -1.66 -7.60 -5.69
N ALA A 75 -1.28 -8.35 -6.74
CA ALA A 75 -0.13 -8.03 -7.58
C ALA A 75 -0.33 -6.75 -8.42
N THR A 76 -1.55 -6.50 -8.89
CA THR A 76 -1.85 -5.42 -9.84
C THR A 76 -2.68 -4.29 -9.23
N GLY A 77 -3.32 -4.53 -8.08
CA GLY A 77 -4.32 -3.66 -7.48
C GLY A 77 -5.63 -3.59 -8.26
N VAL A 78 -5.82 -4.43 -9.28
CA VAL A 78 -7.05 -4.41 -10.11
C VAL A 78 -8.24 -4.85 -9.27
N ILE A 79 -9.30 -4.06 -9.30
CA ILE A 79 -10.58 -4.40 -8.68
C ILE A 79 -11.41 -5.23 -9.65
N THR A 80 -12.08 -6.23 -9.10
CA THR A 80 -13.04 -7.08 -9.78
C THR A 80 -14.31 -7.18 -8.95
N GLY A 81 -15.42 -7.50 -9.59
CA GLY A 81 -16.74 -7.59 -8.94
C GLY A 81 -17.59 -6.36 -9.23
N ASP A 82 -18.55 -6.11 -8.35
CA ASP A 82 -19.69 -5.21 -8.59
C ASP A 82 -19.29 -3.76 -8.85
N ILE A 83 -18.17 -3.30 -8.28
CA ILE A 83 -17.73 -1.91 -8.39
C ILE A 83 -16.59 -1.68 -9.40
N ALA A 84 -16.23 -2.69 -10.20
CA ALA A 84 -15.07 -2.61 -11.10
C ALA A 84 -15.17 -1.46 -12.13
N ASP A 85 -16.39 -1.03 -12.44
CA ASP A 85 -16.64 0.11 -13.34
C ASP A 85 -16.40 1.47 -12.68
N TYR A 86 -16.54 1.57 -11.36
CA TYR A 86 -16.36 2.80 -10.59
C TYR A 86 -14.92 2.97 -10.10
N VAL A 87 -14.29 1.87 -9.66
CA VAL A 87 -12.89 1.86 -9.22
C VAL A 87 -12.18 0.74 -9.95
N LYS A 88 -11.28 1.11 -10.87
CA LYS A 88 -10.54 0.12 -11.68
C LYS A 88 -9.36 -0.48 -10.93
N LYS A 89 -8.69 0.32 -10.10
CA LYS A 89 -7.45 -0.05 -9.43
C LYS A 89 -7.31 0.66 -8.09
N ILE A 90 -6.71 -0.04 -7.13
CA ILE A 90 -6.19 0.47 -5.86
C ILE A 90 -4.67 0.27 -5.81
N SER A 91 -4.04 0.63 -4.69
CA SER A 91 -2.61 0.45 -4.49
C SER A 91 -2.18 -1.00 -4.68
N LYS A 92 -1.01 -1.19 -5.30
CA LYS A 92 -0.41 -2.52 -5.47
C LYS A 92 -0.03 -3.11 -4.11
N GLY A 93 -0.08 -4.44 -4.03
CA GLY A 93 0.15 -5.20 -2.81
C GLY A 93 -1.02 -5.20 -1.85
N THR A 94 -2.12 -4.50 -2.19
CA THR A 94 -3.30 -4.40 -1.33
C THR A 94 -4.26 -5.56 -1.58
N THR A 95 -4.67 -6.24 -0.51
CA THR A 95 -5.77 -7.19 -0.48
C THR A 95 -7.00 -6.55 0.15
N VAL A 96 -8.18 -6.94 -0.30
CA VAL A 96 -9.45 -6.57 0.33
C VAL A 96 -10.10 -7.87 0.80
N SER A 97 -10.49 -7.93 2.07
CA SER A 97 -11.15 -9.09 2.67
C SER A 97 -12.50 -8.68 3.26
N ASN A 98 -13.53 -9.50 3.01
CA ASN A 98 -14.85 -9.40 3.64
C ASN A 98 -15.50 -8.01 3.55
N TYR A 99 -15.47 -7.39 2.37
CA TYR A 99 -16.24 -6.17 2.14
C TYR A 99 -17.71 -6.51 1.90
N SER A 100 -18.61 -5.99 2.73
CA SER A 100 -20.06 -6.09 2.55
C SER A 100 -20.72 -4.79 3.02
N GLN A 101 -20.99 -3.88 2.09
CA GLN A 101 -21.78 -2.68 2.38
C GLN A 101 -23.25 -3.04 2.39
N VAL A 102 -23.94 -2.70 3.48
CA VAL A 102 -25.38 -2.88 3.61
C VAL A 102 -26.09 -1.55 3.40
N SER A 103 -27.18 -1.57 2.64
CA SER A 103 -28.03 -0.39 2.44
C SER A 103 -28.50 0.15 3.80
N GLY A 104 -28.24 1.44 4.08
CA GLY A 104 -28.61 2.10 5.34
C GLY A 104 -27.56 2.06 6.46
N GLY A 105 -26.37 1.50 6.23
CA GLY A 105 -25.25 1.53 7.18
C GLY A 105 -24.28 0.38 6.91
N GLY A 106 -23.01 0.68 6.63
CA GLY A 106 -22.06 -0.33 6.18
C GLY A 106 -21.40 -1.12 7.31
N SER A 107 -20.95 -2.33 6.98
CA SER A 107 -20.09 -3.11 7.87
C SER A 107 -18.64 -2.64 7.72
N ALA A 108 -17.86 -2.73 8.81
CA ALA A 108 -16.44 -2.52 8.73
C ALA A 108 -15.80 -3.57 7.79
N PHE A 109 -14.77 -3.17 7.06
CA PHE A 109 -14.05 -4.04 6.12
C PHE A 109 -12.55 -3.98 6.38
N SER A 110 -11.83 -5.05 6.02
CA SER A 110 -10.39 -5.11 6.23
C SER A 110 -9.65 -5.06 4.90
N MET A 111 -8.61 -4.25 4.84
CA MET A 111 -7.63 -4.26 3.75
C MET A 111 -6.27 -4.67 4.30
N GLY A 112 -5.51 -5.44 3.55
CA GLY A 112 -4.15 -5.85 3.89
C GLY A 112 -3.14 -5.30 2.90
N ASN A 113 -1.90 -5.07 3.34
CA ASN A 113 -0.77 -4.85 2.44
C ASN A 113 0.50 -5.48 3.02
N ASN A 114 1.17 -6.31 2.21
CA ASN A 114 2.38 -7.03 2.62
C ASN A 114 3.59 -6.10 2.88
N GLN A 115 3.50 -4.83 2.50
CA GLN A 115 4.56 -3.84 2.74
C GLN A 115 4.42 -3.13 4.09
N LEU A 116 3.37 -3.44 4.85
CA LEU A 116 3.12 -2.88 6.19
C LEU A 116 3.79 -3.75 7.26
N ALA A 117 4.34 -3.12 8.30
CA ALA A 117 4.80 -3.86 9.48
C ALA A 117 3.60 -4.49 10.20
N SER A 118 3.79 -5.68 10.79
CA SER A 118 2.72 -6.43 11.48
C SER A 118 1.93 -5.55 12.46
N PRO A 119 0.58 -5.58 12.44
CA PRO A 119 -0.27 -6.39 11.55
C PRO A 119 -0.24 -5.88 10.11
N THR A 120 -0.34 -6.77 9.12
CA THR A 120 -0.37 -6.37 7.69
C THR A 120 -1.75 -5.92 7.25
N SER A 121 -2.78 -6.07 8.08
CA SER A 121 -4.17 -5.67 7.83
C SER A 121 -4.61 -4.48 8.67
N ARG A 122 -5.51 -3.68 8.13
CA ARG A 122 -6.19 -2.57 8.79
C ARG A 122 -7.68 -2.69 8.54
N THR A 123 -8.47 -2.30 9.52
CA THR A 123 -9.93 -2.30 9.43
C THR A 123 -10.42 -0.87 9.23
N PHE A 124 -11.39 -0.72 8.36
CA PHE A 124 -11.99 0.55 7.96
C PHE A 124 -13.49 0.47 8.23
N ASP A 125 -14.09 1.58 8.64
CA ASP A 125 -15.54 1.69 8.74
C ASP A 125 -16.19 1.76 7.35
N SER A 126 -17.52 1.88 7.31
CA SER A 126 -18.30 1.95 6.07
C SER A 126 -17.95 3.12 5.15
N ASP A 127 -17.32 4.16 5.70
CA ASP A 127 -16.89 5.38 4.98
C ASP A 127 -15.41 5.31 4.56
N GLY A 128 -14.74 4.19 4.83
CA GLY A 128 -13.34 3.98 4.51
C GLY A 128 -12.37 4.67 5.48
N LYS A 129 -12.83 5.07 6.67
CA LYS A 129 -11.96 5.64 7.71
C LYS A 129 -11.39 4.53 8.58
N LEU A 130 -10.10 4.65 8.89
CA LEU A 130 -9.37 3.70 9.74
C LEU A 130 -10.00 3.59 11.13
N ILE A 131 -10.25 2.35 11.54
CA ILE A 131 -10.64 1.98 12.90
C ILE A 131 -9.38 1.52 13.65
N PRO A 132 -9.11 2.00 14.87
CA PRO A 132 -7.95 1.61 15.67
C PRO A 132 -7.98 0.14 16.10
#